data_AF-S0FJ47-F1
#
_entry.id   AF-S0FJ47-F1
#
_cell.length_a   1.000
_cell.length_b   1.000
_cell.length_c   1.000
_cell.angle_alpha   90.00
_cell.angle_beta   90.00
_cell.angle_gamma   90.00
#
_symmetry.space_group_name_H-M   'P 1'
#
loop_
_entity.id
_entity.type
_entity.pdbx_description
1 polymer ?
#
loop_
_entity_poly.entity_id
_entity_poly.type
_entity_poly.pdbx_seq_one_letter_code
_entity_poly.pdbx_strand_id
1 'polypeptide(L)'
;MAELIVNGGFETGSFPPWLVDNASITSLYKHSGNFSALLQSGISVIYQIVEGNFSSSCSFSVYLGKIGALPNPLTTITISYFNASFSFLGLGLIISIPPNT
;
A
#
# COMPACT_ATOMS: atom_id res chain seq x y z
N MET A 1 6.52 -11.77 -15.47
CA MET A 1 6.89 -10.58 -14.67
C MET A 1 6.96 -11.05 -13.22
N ALA A 2 8.02 -10.71 -12.49
CA ALA A 2 8.18 -11.15 -11.11
C ALA A 2 7.35 -10.26 -10.17
N GLU A 3 6.71 -10.85 -9.16
CA GLU A 3 6.10 -10.10 -8.06
C GLU A 3 7.20 -9.49 -7.21
N LEU A 4 7.10 -8.18 -6.95
CA LEU A 4 8.10 -7.43 -6.18
C LEU A 4 7.62 -7.15 -4.75
N ILE A 5 6.30 -7.05 -4.55
CA ILE A 5 5.71 -6.79 -3.25
C ILE A 5 5.55 -8.12 -2.52
N VAL A 6 6.27 -8.27 -1.42
CA VAL A 6 6.11 -9.46 -0.57
C VAL A 6 4.87 -9.27 0.30
N ASN A 7 4.04 -10.31 0.37
CA ASN A 7 2.81 -10.32 1.18
C ASN A 7 1.85 -9.16 0.83
N GLY A 8 1.71 -8.81 -0.46
CA GLY A 8 0.84 -7.71 -0.91
C GLY A 8 -0.66 -7.94 -0.67
N GLY A 9 -1.07 -9.21 -0.53
CA GLY A 9 -2.43 -9.60 -0.15
C GLY A 9 -2.66 -9.76 1.36
N PHE A 10 -1.63 -9.60 2.19
CA PHE A 10 -1.69 -9.78 3.65
C PHE A 10 -2.06 -11.20 4.13
N GLU A 11 -1.92 -12.21 3.27
CA GLU A 11 -2.38 -13.58 3.51
C GLU A 11 -1.57 -14.35 4.56
N THR A 12 -0.48 -13.79 5.07
CA THR A 12 0.22 -14.33 6.25
C THR A 12 -0.49 -14.04 7.57
N GLY A 13 -1.55 -13.23 7.56
CA GLY A 13 -2.24 -12.77 8.76
C GLY A 13 -1.44 -11.75 9.58
N SER A 14 -0.34 -11.22 9.02
CA SER A 14 0.54 -10.23 9.66
C SER A 14 1.07 -9.21 8.64
N PHE A 15 1.61 -8.10 9.13
CA PHE A 15 2.15 -7.05 8.28
C PHE A 15 3.54 -7.32 7.69
N PRO A 16 4.55 -7.84 8.41
CA PRO A 16 5.90 -7.94 7.87
C PRO A 16 5.94 -8.59 6.47
N PRO A 17 6.65 -7.99 5.50
CA PRO A 17 7.61 -6.88 5.64
C PRO A 17 7.01 -5.46 5.52
N TRP A 18 5.69 -5.30 5.52
CA TRP A 18 5.07 -3.98 5.55
C TRP A 18 5.36 -3.27 6.88
N LEU A 19 5.76 -2.00 6.76
CA LEU A 19 5.84 -1.05 7.86
C LEU A 19 4.49 -0.33 7.97
N VAL A 20 4.03 -0.14 9.19
CA VAL A 20 2.67 0.30 9.49
C VAL A 20 2.67 1.36 10.56
N ASP A 21 1.87 2.38 10.32
CA ASP A 21 1.38 3.31 11.33
C ASP A 21 -0.15 3.31 11.32
N ASN A 22 -0.75 3.02 12.47
CA ASN A 22 -2.20 3.06 12.67
C ASN A 22 -3.02 2.20 11.68
N ALA A 23 -2.66 0.93 11.49
CA ALA A 23 -3.44 -0.04 10.71
C ALA A 23 -3.48 -1.41 11.39
N SER A 24 -4.45 -2.26 11.03
CA SER A 24 -4.61 -3.62 11.54
C SER A 24 -4.91 -4.62 10.44
N ILE A 25 -4.51 -5.88 10.60
CA ILE A 25 -4.96 -6.97 9.73
C ILE A 25 -6.40 -7.36 10.08
N THR A 26 -7.23 -7.60 9.06
CA THR A 26 -8.61 -8.05 9.22
C THR A 26 -8.99 -9.14 8.22
N SER A 27 -9.96 -9.98 8.57
CA SER A 27 -10.55 -10.98 7.68
C SER A 27 -11.95 -10.61 7.20
N LEU A 28 -12.43 -9.40 7.46
CA LEU A 28 -13.79 -8.96 7.10
C LEU A 28 -13.86 -8.33 5.72
N TYR A 29 -13.00 -7.33 5.44
CA TYR A 29 -13.08 -6.43 4.28
C TYR A 29 -11.99 -6.74 3.25
N LYS A 30 -11.94 -7.99 2.79
CA LYS A 30 -10.91 -8.48 1.85
C LYS A 30 -11.41 -8.42 0.41
N HIS A 31 -10.51 -8.07 -0.51
CA HIS A 31 -10.77 -8.11 -1.95
C HIS A 31 -10.68 -9.55 -2.49
N SER A 32 -9.73 -10.32 -1.98
CA SER A 32 -9.47 -11.72 -2.32
C SER A 32 -8.84 -12.43 -1.11
N GLY A 33 -8.80 -13.75 -1.10
CA GLY A 33 -8.14 -14.50 -0.03
C GLY A 33 -8.86 -14.39 1.32
N ASN A 34 -8.09 -14.39 2.40
CA ASN A 34 -8.60 -14.41 3.77
C ASN A 34 -8.40 -13.09 4.51
N PHE A 35 -7.40 -12.29 4.12
CA PHE A 35 -6.97 -11.13 4.89
C PHE A 35 -6.89 -9.85 4.04
N SER A 36 -6.90 -8.71 4.72
CA SER A 36 -6.56 -7.41 4.16
C SER A 36 -6.02 -6.47 5.24
N ALA A 37 -5.37 -5.39 4.82
CA ALA A 37 -5.03 -4.28 5.70
C ALA A 37 -6.23 -3.35 5.89
N LEU A 38 -6.54 -3.04 7.14
CA LEU A 38 -7.51 -2.03 7.53
C LEU A 38 -6.76 -0.81 8.08
N LEU A 39 -6.77 0.28 7.30
CA LEU A 39 -6.32 1.60 7.74
C LEU A 39 -7.34 2.18 8.73
N GLN A 40 -6.86 2.62 9.89
CA GLN A 40 -7.72 3.12 10.96
C GLN A 40 -8.04 4.62 10.77
N SER A 41 -8.90 5.15 11.64
CA SER A 41 -9.22 6.58 11.64
C SER A 41 -8.02 7.46 11.99
N GLY A 42 -7.97 8.67 11.45
CA GLY A 42 -6.85 9.59 11.61
C GLY A 42 -5.80 9.42 10.50
N ILE A 43 -4.55 9.76 10.80
CA ILE A 43 -3.42 9.50 9.90
C ILE A 43 -3.10 8.00 10.00
N SER A 44 -3.10 7.31 8.87
CA SER A 44 -2.83 5.89 8.77
C SER A 44 -2.00 5.63 7.51
N VAL A 45 -0.93 4.86 7.64
CA VAL A 45 0.04 4.63 6.58
C VAL A 45 0.50 3.18 6.62
N ILE A 46 0.57 2.54 5.45
CA ILE A 46 1.31 1.30 5.25
C ILE A 46 2.26 1.48 4.08
N TYR A 47 3.47 0.93 4.17
CA TYR A 47 4.43 0.97 3.07
C TYR A 47 5.40 -0.20 3.15
N GLN A 48 6.02 -0.51 2.02
CA GLN A 48 7.09 -1.51 1.93
C GLN A 48 8.27 -0.89 1.20
N ILE A 49 9.48 -1.16 1.68
CA ILE A 49 10.70 -0.85 0.96
C ILE A 49 11.00 -2.05 0.07
N VAL A 50 10.98 -1.83 -1.24
CA VAL A 50 11.24 -2.87 -2.23
C VAL A 50 12.63 -2.61 -2.82
N GLU A 51 13.54 -3.54 -2.59
CA GLU A 51 14.88 -3.50 -3.19
C GLU A 51 14.85 -4.15 -4.58
N GLY A 52 15.49 -3.52 -5.56
CA GLY A 52 15.49 -4.03 -6.93
C GLY A 52 16.28 -3.16 -7.90
N ASN A 53 16.51 -3.67 -9.11
CA ASN A 53 17.28 -2.96 -10.12
C ASN A 53 16.46 -1.98 -10.97
N PHE A 54 15.12 -1.98 -10.89
CA PHE A 54 14.14 -1.07 -11.53
C PHE A 54 14.50 -0.54 -12.94
N SER A 55 15.32 -1.27 -13.70
CA SER A 55 15.87 -0.86 -14.99
C SER A 55 14.91 -1.18 -16.15
N SER A 56 13.74 -1.72 -15.82
CA SER A 56 12.67 -2.07 -16.73
C SER A 56 11.35 -1.60 -16.14
N SER A 57 10.36 -1.37 -17.00
CA SER A 57 9.04 -0.94 -16.56
C SER A 57 8.40 -1.98 -15.62
N CYS A 58 7.66 -1.46 -14.65
CA CYS A 58 6.90 -2.25 -13.68
C CYS A 58 5.44 -1.81 -13.70
N SER A 59 4.52 -2.74 -13.43
CA SER A 59 3.11 -2.44 -13.20
C SER A 59 2.84 -2.40 -11.70
N PHE A 60 2.06 -1.41 -11.27
CA PHE A 60 1.55 -1.35 -9.90
C PHE A 60 0.04 -1.49 -9.91
N SER A 61 -0.49 -2.34 -9.02
CA SER A 61 -1.92 -2.55 -8.83
C SER A 61 -2.25 -2.56 -7.34
N VAL A 62 -3.34 -1.90 -6.97
CA VAL A 62 -3.88 -1.91 -5.62
C VAL A 62 -5.41 -1.90 -5.69
N TYR A 63 -6.05 -2.59 -4.73
CA TYR A 63 -7.49 -2.64 -4.58
C TYR A 63 -7.85 -2.00 -3.25
N LEU A 64 -8.68 -0.96 -3.28
CA LEU A 64 -9.04 -0.16 -2.12
C LEU A 64 -10.56 -0.18 -1.93
N GLY A 65 -11.01 -0.15 -0.68
CA GLY A 65 -12.41 -0.04 -0.31
C GLY A 65 -12.58 0.80 0.95
N LYS A 66 -13.77 1.38 1.11
CA LYS A 66 -14.15 2.10 2.34
C LYS A 66 -15.15 1.28 3.16
N ILE A 67 -15.15 1.49 4.46
CA ILE A 67 -16.13 0.86 5.37
C ILE A 67 -17.24 1.86 5.66
N GLY A 68 -18.48 1.39 5.53
CA GLY A 68 -19.67 2.17 5.89
C GLY A 68 -20.08 3.21 4.85
N ALA A 69 -21.07 4.02 5.22
CA ALA A 69 -21.71 4.98 4.34
C ALA A 69 -20.97 6.32 4.24
N LEU A 70 -20.09 6.63 5.20
CA LEU A 70 -19.33 7.87 5.19
C LEU A 70 -18.43 7.97 3.94
N PRO A 71 -18.06 9.20 3.53
CA PRO A 71 -17.09 9.41 2.46
C PRO A 71 -15.77 8.69 2.73
N ASN A 72 -15.09 8.25 1.67
CA ASN A 72 -13.71 7.82 1.80
C ASN A 72 -12.84 9.00 2.32
N PRO A 73 -11.79 8.74 3.11
CA PRO A 73 -10.81 9.76 3.42
C PRO A 73 -9.99 10.12 2.17
N LEU A 74 -9.32 11.28 2.22
CA LEU A 74 -8.27 11.60 1.26
C LEU A 74 -7.22 10.48 1.32
N THR A 75 -7.02 9.78 0.20
CA THR A 75 -6.08 8.66 0.13
C THR A 75 -5.03 8.97 -0.92
N THR A 76 -3.76 8.90 -0.52
CA THR A 76 -2.64 9.11 -1.44
C THR A 76 -1.86 7.81 -1.62
N ILE A 77 -1.45 7.55 -2.86
CA ILE A 77 -0.54 6.46 -3.20
C ILE A 77 0.70 7.11 -3.80
N THR A 78 1.86 6.77 -3.26
CA THR A 78 3.13 7.33 -3.73
C THR A 78 4.16 6.22 -3.89
N ILE A 79 4.83 6.21 -5.04
CA ILE A 79 6.01 5.38 -5.29
C ILE A 79 7.19 6.33 -5.39
N SER A 80 8.11 6.23 -4.44
CA SER A 80 9.33 7.03 -4.36
C SER A 80 10.54 6.13 -4.61
N TYR A 81 11.45 6.58 -5.47
CA TYR A 81 12.71 5.88 -5.73
C TYR A 81 13.83 6.47 -4.89
N PHE A 82 14.66 5.58 -4.35
CA PHE A 82 15.85 5.92 -3.59
C PHE A 82 17.04 5.14 -4.15
N ASN A 83 18.25 5.67 -3.99
CA ASN A 83 19.46 4.89 -4.25
C ASN A 83 19.81 3.98 -3.06
N ALA A 84 20.86 3.17 -3.19
CA ALA A 84 21.32 2.24 -2.15
C ALA A 84 21.70 2.91 -0.82
N SER A 85 21.96 4.22 -0.82
CA SER A 85 22.24 5.02 0.38
C SER A 85 20.98 5.70 0.96
N PHE A 86 19.78 5.30 0.53
CA PHE A 86 18.49 5.91 0.87
C PHE A 86 18.38 7.41 0.53
N SER A 87 19.16 7.87 -0.44
CA SER A 87 18.98 9.22 -0.99
C SER A 87 17.85 9.22 -2.00
N PHE A 88 16.93 10.17 -1.86
CA PHE A 88 15.77 10.30 -2.74
C PHE A 88 16.18 10.64 -4.17
N LEU A 89 15.64 9.89 -5.13
CA LEU A 89 15.91 10.04 -6.57
C LEU A 89 14.73 10.68 -7.33
N GLY A 90 13.50 10.50 -6.85
CA GLY A 90 12.30 11.03 -7.51
C GLY A 90 11.05 10.22 -7.23
N LEU A 91 9.91 10.70 -7.76
CA LEU A 91 8.61 10.04 -7.67
C LEU A 91 8.33 9.29 -8.98
N GLY A 92 7.97 8.01 -8.87
CA GLY A 92 7.50 7.19 -9.98
C GLY A 92 5.99 7.30 -10.20
N LEU A 93 5.23 7.42 -9.12
CA LEU A 93 3.78 7.51 -9.15
C LEU A 93 3.30 8.38 -7.99
N ILE A 94 2.32 9.23 -8.27
CA ILE A 94 1.55 9.95 -7.27
C ILE A 94 0.09 9.91 -7.71
N ILE A 95 -0.75 9.28 -6.90
CA ILE A 95 -2.20 9.30 -7.09
C ILE A 95 -2.81 9.90 -5.83
N SER A 96 -3.77 10.81 -6.04
CA SER A 96 -4.61 11.36 -4.98
C SER A 96 -6.05 10.98 -5.26
N ILE A 97 -6.67 10.27 -4.33
CA ILE A 97 -8.07 9.88 -4.35
C ILE A 97 -8.79 10.82 -3.38
N PRO A 98 -9.54 11.82 -3.88
CA PRO A 98 -10.17 12.80 -3.03
C PRO A 98 -11.32 12.18 -2.23
N PRO A 99 -11.72 12.81 -1.11
CA PRO A 99 -12.93 12.39 -0.39
C PRO A 99 -14.17 12.45 -1.28
N ASN A 100 -15.12 11.53 -1.06
CA ASN A 100 -16.39 11.40 -1.79
C ASN A 100 -16.27 10.88 -3.24
N THR A 101 -15.34 9.97 -3.51
CA THR A 101 -15.27 9.20 -4.78
C THR A 101 -15.74 7.77 -4.59
#